data_AF-A0A960JRE1-F1
#
_entry.id   AF-A0A960JRE1-F1
#
_cell.length_a   1.000
_cell.length_b   1.000
_cell.length_c   1.000
_cell.angle_alpha   90.00
_cell.angle_beta   90.00
_cell.angle_gamma   90.00
#
_symmetry.space_group_name_H-M   'P 1'
#
loop_
_entity.id
_entity.type
_entity.pdbx_description
1 polymer ?
#
loop_
_entity_poly.entity_id
_entity_poly.type
_entity_poly.pdbx_seq_one_letter_code
_entity_poly.pdbx_strand_id
1 'polypeptide(L)'
;MGLEEELQALILVKAAPVLTSQLQESMCVAGMTLDDAPRWVRLHPVPFRDLGDDSKFRKYQQITALVKRPRSDRRPESWTPIEGSIQLGE
;
A
#
# COMPACT_ATOMS: atom_id res chain seq x y z
N MET A 1 -11.35 8.24 -15.22
CA MET A 1 -9.90 7.98 -15.09
C MET A 1 -9.53 8.44 -13.70
N GLY A 2 -9.23 7.54 -12.78
CA GLY A 2 -8.77 7.95 -11.44
C GLY A 2 -7.37 8.50 -11.59
N LEU A 3 -7.11 9.69 -11.03
CA LEU A 3 -5.75 10.23 -10.98
C LEU A 3 -4.89 9.25 -10.19
N GLU A 4 -3.82 8.79 -10.82
CA GLU A 4 -2.75 8.05 -10.13
C GLU A 4 -1.88 9.08 -9.43
N GLU A 5 -1.57 8.82 -8.17
CA GLU A 5 -0.76 9.69 -7.32
C GLU A 5 0.46 8.89 -6.86
N GLU A 6 1.63 9.52 -6.82
CA GLU A 6 2.80 8.93 -6.18
C GLU A 6 2.71 9.18 -4.66
N LEU A 7 2.93 8.13 -3.88
CA LEU A 7 2.85 8.16 -2.43
C LEU A 7 4.12 7.56 -1.83
N GLN A 8 4.78 8.36 -0.99
CA GLN A 8 5.88 7.91 -0.15
C GLN A 8 5.37 7.72 1.28
N ALA A 9 5.63 6.55 1.86
CA ALA A 9 5.19 6.25 3.22
C ALA A 9 6.14 5.32 3.96
N LEU A 10 6.22 5.54 5.27
CA LEU A 10 6.82 4.60 6.21
C LEU A 10 5.79 3.55 6.61
N ILE A 11 6.12 2.27 6.41
CA ILE A 11 5.23 1.16 6.77
C ILE A 11 5.23 0.93 8.28
N LEU A 12 4.07 1.02 8.92
CA LEU A 12 3.93 0.90 10.37
C LEU A 12 3.25 -0.40 10.80
N VAL A 13 2.27 -0.88 10.02
CA VAL A 13 1.46 -2.06 10.34
C VAL A 13 1.25 -2.91 9.09
N LYS A 14 1.40 -4.23 9.24
CA LYS A 14 1.06 -5.23 8.22
C LYS A 14 0.01 -6.15 8.82
N ALA A 15 -1.18 -6.19 8.24
CA ALA A 15 -2.20 -7.17 8.63
C ALA A 15 -1.76 -8.57 8.19
N ALA A 16 -2.36 -9.60 8.79
CA ALA A 16 -2.20 -10.96 8.29
C ALA A 16 -2.82 -11.09 6.88
N PRO A 17 -2.19 -11.81 5.94
CA PRO A 17 -2.78 -12.15 4.65
C PRO A 17 -4.16 -12.79 4.81
N VAL A 18 -5.15 -12.34 4.05
CA VAL A 18 -6.40 -13.09 3.87
C VAL A 18 -6.48 -13.50 2.41
N LEU A 19 -6.59 -14.81 2.16
CA LEU A 19 -6.91 -15.33 0.84
C LEU A 19 -8.40 -15.16 0.59
N THR A 20 -8.75 -14.48 -0.49
CA THR A 20 -10.14 -14.39 -0.94
C THR A 20 -10.57 -15.69 -1.62
N SER A 21 -11.88 -15.87 -1.84
CA SER A 21 -12.43 -17.01 -2.60
C SER A 21 -11.91 -17.10 -4.05
N GLN A 22 -11.37 -16.00 -4.57
CA GLN A 22 -10.75 -15.90 -5.90
C GLN A 22 -9.22 -16.12 -5.86
N LEU A 23 -8.68 -16.60 -4.73
CA LEU A 23 -7.25 -16.83 -4.49
C LEU A 23 -6.37 -15.56 -4.56
N GLN A 24 -7.00 -14.38 -4.61
CA GLN A 24 -6.27 -13.12 -4.49
C GLN A 24 -6.01 -12.82 -3.02
N GLU A 25 -4.78 -12.44 -2.70
CA GLU A 25 -4.44 -11.98 -1.36
C GLU A 25 -4.97 -10.56 -1.13
N SER A 26 -5.59 -10.37 0.02
CA SER A 26 -6.09 -9.08 0.47
C SER A 26 -5.43 -8.73 1.79
N MET A 27 -4.22 -8.16 1.75
CA MET A 27 -3.59 -7.59 2.93
C MET A 27 -3.93 -6.10 3.06
N CYS A 28 -4.16 -5.65 4.29
CA CYS A 28 -4.22 -4.24 4.64
C CYS A 28 -2.87 -3.82 5.23
N VAL A 29 -2.31 -2.73 4.73
CA VAL A 29 -1.06 -2.17 5.26
C VAL A 29 -1.32 -0.73 5.68
N ALA A 30 -0.93 -0.38 6.91
CA ALA A 30 -0.99 0.99 7.38
C ALA A 30 0.40 1.60 7.42
N GLY A 31 0.49 2.86 7.02
CA GLY A 31 1.70 3.65 7.06
C GLY A 31 1.40 5.12 7.30
N MET A 32 2.45 5.92 7.28
CA MET A 32 2.37 7.37 7.42
C MET A 32 3.19 8.01 6.30
N THR A 33 2.67 9.07 5.68
CA THR A 33 3.41 9.81 4.66
C THR A 33 4.65 10.48 5.25
N LEU A 34 5.61 10.79 4.38
CA LEU A 34 6.89 11.40 4.74
C LEU A 34 7.03 12.84 4.23
N ASP A 35 5.90 13.49 3.96
CA ASP A 35 5.82 14.92 3.63
C ASP A 35 5.82 15.79 4.91
N ASP A 36 5.88 17.11 4.74
CA ASP A 36 5.91 18.09 5.85
C ASP A 36 4.64 18.06 6.74
N ALA A 37 3.58 17.39 6.30
CA ALA A 37 2.33 17.20 7.02
C ALA A 37 1.92 15.72 7.04
N PRO A 38 2.57 14.88 7.87
CA PRO A 38 2.37 13.43 7.85
C PRO A 38 0.90 13.04 8.07
N ARG A 39 0.38 12.18 7.19
CA ARG A 39 -0.98 11.65 7.24
C ARG A 39 -0.97 10.14 7.24
N TRP A 40 -2.00 9.56 7.85
CA TRP A 40 -2.24 8.13 7.78
C TRP A 40 -2.53 7.68 6.34
N VAL A 41 -2.01 6.51 6.01
CA VAL A 41 -2.23 5.84 4.74
C VAL A 41 -2.63 4.41 5.01
N ARG A 42 -3.69 3.96 4.35
CA ARG A 42 -4.14 2.57 4.30
C ARG A 42 -4.02 2.08 2.87
N LEU A 43 -3.07 1.20 2.63
CA LEU A 43 -2.91 0.52 1.34
C LEU A 43 -3.72 -0.77 1.33
N HIS A 44 -4.63 -0.89 0.36
CA HIS A 44 -5.49 -2.06 0.21
C HIS A 44 -6.10 -2.20 -1.19
N PRO A 45 -6.17 -3.44 -1.74
CA PRO A 45 -5.46 -4.63 -1.26
C PRO A 45 -3.96 -4.54 -1.60
N VAL A 46 -3.11 -5.06 -0.71
CA VAL A 46 -1.69 -5.30 -1.02
C VAL A 46 -1.49 -6.80 -1.25
N PRO A 47 -1.06 -7.24 -2.44
CA PRO A 47 -0.81 -8.66 -2.72
C PRO A 47 0.60 -9.06 -2.27
N PHE A 48 0.85 -9.01 -0.96
CA PHE A 48 2.22 -9.06 -0.40
C PHE A 48 3.03 -10.30 -0.80
N ARG A 49 2.38 -11.47 -0.98
CA ARG A 49 3.02 -12.72 -1.42
C ARG A 49 3.43 -12.68 -2.89
N ASP A 50 2.67 -11.97 -3.72
CA ASP A 50 2.88 -11.89 -5.17
C ASP A 50 3.87 -10.77 -5.56
N LEU A 51 4.25 -9.91 -4.59
CA LEU A 51 5.33 -8.95 -4.79
C LEU A 51 6.65 -9.67 -5.10
N GLY A 52 7.42 -9.09 -6.02
CA GLY A 52 8.81 -9.49 -6.25
C GLY A 52 9.64 -9.37 -4.96
N ASP A 53 10.72 -10.15 -4.85
CA ASP A 53 11.55 -10.16 -3.65
C ASP A 53 12.21 -8.79 -3.38
N ASP A 54 12.46 -8.02 -4.43
CA ASP A 54 12.92 -6.63 -4.42
C ASP A 54 11.87 -5.61 -3.94
N SER A 55 10.61 -6.02 -3.84
CA SER A 55 9.46 -5.19 -3.48
C SER A 55 8.84 -5.60 -2.14
N LYS A 56 9.31 -6.69 -1.52
CA LYS A 56 8.84 -7.17 -0.21
C LYS A 56 9.38 -6.31 0.93
N PHE A 57 8.61 -5.29 1.29
CA PHE A 57 8.95 -4.38 2.37
C PHE A 57 8.81 -4.99 3.77
N ARG A 58 9.67 -4.52 4.68
CA ARG A 58 9.65 -4.80 6.11
C ARG A 58 8.79 -3.80 6.88
N LYS A 59 8.53 -4.10 8.15
CA LYS A 59 7.98 -3.10 9.08
C LYS A 59 9.04 -2.01 9.29
N TYR A 60 8.60 -0.75 9.36
CA TYR A 60 9.43 0.45 9.47
C TYR A 60 10.33 0.72 8.27
N GLN A 61 9.98 0.17 7.11
CA GLN A 61 10.66 0.48 5.86
C GLN A 61 9.89 1.58 5.12
N GLN A 62 10.62 2.54 4.55
CA GLN A 62 10.04 3.48 3.61
C GLN A 62 9.71 2.76 2.30
N ILE A 63 8.60 3.13 1.68
CA ILE A 63 8.26 2.73 0.32
C ILE A 63 7.80 3.94 -0.49
N THR A 64 7.94 3.82 -1.81
CA THR A 64 7.25 4.65 -2.79
C THR A 64 6.30 3.76 -3.59
N ALA A 65 5.10 4.24 -3.89
CA ALA A 65 4.15 3.50 -4.73
C ALA A 65 3.26 4.45 -5.51
N LEU A 66 2.86 4.04 -6.72
CA LEU A 66 1.74 4.67 -7.39
C LEU A 66 0.44 4.15 -6.76
N VAL A 67 -0.48 5.05 -6.46
CA VAL A 67 -1.74 4.74 -5.80
C VAL A 67 -2.91 5.40 -6.50
N LYS A 68 -4.10 4.81 -6.34
CA LYS A 68 -5.37 5.39 -6.79
C LYS A 68 -6.42 5.34 -5.70
N ARG A 69 -7.41 6.21 -5.80
CA ARG A 69 -8.58 6.18 -4.92
C ARG A 69 -9.41 4.90 -5.15
N PRO A 70 -9.71 4.13 -4.08
CA PRO A 70 -10.58 2.97 -4.19
C PRO A 70 -12.02 3.40 -4.53
N ARG A 71 -12.75 2.55 -5.27
CA ARG A 71 -14.12 2.86 -5.71
C ARG A 71 -15.16 2.72 -4.59
N SER A 72 -14.96 1.79 -3.67
CA SER A 72 -15.93 1.42 -2.63
C SER A 72 -15.53 1.89 -1.23
N ASP A 73 -14.25 2.12 -0.98
CA ASP A 73 -13.73 2.52 0.32
C ASP A 73 -13.60 4.05 0.38
N ARG A 74 -14.46 4.72 1.15
CA ARG A 74 -14.55 6.18 1.19
C ARG A 74 -13.64 6.84 2.21
N ARG A 75 -12.83 6.08 2.95
CA ARG A 75 -11.99 6.67 3.99
C ARG A 75 -10.88 7.52 3.34
N PRO A 76 -10.60 8.72 3.86
CA PRO A 76 -9.64 9.65 3.25
C PRO A 76 -8.21 9.10 3.21
N GLU A 77 -7.87 8.17 4.09
CA GLU A 77 -6.59 7.47 4.14
C GLU A 77 -6.53 6.23 3.24
N SER A 78 -7.63 5.78 2.66
CA SER A 78 -7.66 4.55 1.85
C SER A 78 -7.13 4.79 0.43
N TRP A 79 -6.20 3.94 0.02
CA TRP A 79 -5.53 3.94 -1.28
C TRP A 79 -5.34 2.52 -1.79
N THR A 80 -5.52 2.33 -3.10
CA THR A 80 -5.19 1.06 -3.77
C THR A 80 -3.86 1.22 -4.50
N PRO A 81 -2.82 0.45 -4.15
CA PRO A 81 -1.56 0.48 -4.87
C PRO A 81 -1.74 -0.04 -6.29
N ILE A 82 -1.00 0.53 -7.23
CA ILE A 82 -0.89 0.00 -8.58
C ILE A 82 0.07 -1.20 -8.55
N GLU A 83 -0.33 -2.27 -9.21
CA GLU A 83 0.45 -3.50 -9.31
C GLU A 83 1.85 -3.22 -9.89
N GLY A 84 2.89 -3.79 -9.26
CA GLY A 84 4.28 -3.61 -9.69
C GLY A 84 4.89 -2.22 -9.44
N SER A 85 4.17 -1.29 -8.80
CA SER A 85 4.68 0.07 -8.57
C SER A 85 5.40 0.29 -7.24
N ILE A 86 5.35 -0.70 -6.33
CA ILE A 86 5.93 -0.57 -4.99
C ILE A 86 7.45 -0.68 -5.10
N GLN A 87 8.14 0.35 -4.62
CA GLN A 87 9.60 0.44 -4.56
C GLN A 87 10.04 0.62 -3.12
N LEU A 88 11.08 -0.10 -2.71
CA LEU A 88 11.65 0.01 -1.37
C LEU A 88 12.53 1.26 -1.28
N GLY A 89 12.30 2.07 -0.25
CA GLY A 89 13.22 3.09 0.21
C GLY A 89 14.25 2.53 1.19
N GLU A 90 15.23 3.38 1.53
CA GLU A 90 16.25 3.09 2.54
C GLU A 90 15.65 2.83 3.93
#